data_AF-A0A3B1DEP1-F1
#
_entry.id   AF-A0A3B1DEP1-F1
#
_cell.length_a   1.000
_cell.length_b   1.000
_cell.length_c   1.000
_cell.angle_alpha   90.00
_cell.angle_beta   90.00
_cell.angle_gamma   90.00
#
_symmetry.space_group_name_H-M   'P 1'
#
loop_
_entity.id
_entity.type
_entity.pdbx_description
1 polymer ?
#
loop_
_entity_poly.entity_id
_entity_poly.type
_entity_poly.pdbx_seq_one_letter_code
_entity_poly.pdbx_strand_id
1 'polypeptide(L)' 'MYRGKDREEIYLFKELQPFGGQLEEGNRWLKIKALIPWRELERTYAGYFSHRGRPGLDGRLVIGLFLLKHMS' A
#
# COMPACT_ATOMS: atom_id res chain seq x y z
N MET A 1 -6.14 -17.61 1.37
CA MET A 1 -7.04 -16.66 0.66
C MET A 1 -6.42 -15.28 0.67
N TYR A 2 -6.50 -14.50 -0.41
CA TYR A 2 -6.17 -13.06 -0.36
C TYR A 2 -7.44 -12.25 -0.63
N ARG A 3 -7.61 -11.12 0.07
CA ARG A 3 -8.71 -10.18 -0.14
C ARG A 3 -8.11 -8.83 -0.48
N GLY A 4 -8.13 -8.48 -1.77
CA GLY A 4 -7.76 -7.15 -2.21
C GLY A 4 -8.72 -6.13 -1.62
N LYS A 5 -8.21 -4.94 -1.31
CA LYS A 5 -9.03 -3.79 -0.93
C LYS A 5 -9.28 -2.94 -2.17
N ASP A 6 -10.43 -2.29 -2.24
CA ASP A 6 -10.59 -1.20 -3.19
C ASP A 6 -9.63 -0.08 -2.78
N ARG A 7 -8.82 0.39 -3.72
CA ARG A 7 -7.69 1.29 -3.47
C ARG A 7 -7.81 2.62 -4.21
N GLU A 8 -9.03 2.98 -4.63
CA GLU A 8 -9.44 4.32 -5.08
C GLU A 8 -9.20 5.39 -3.99
N GLU A 9 -8.93 5.01 -2.75
CA GLU A 9 -8.57 5.97 -1.70
C GLU A 9 -7.17 6.56 -1.90
N ILE A 10 -7.16 7.78 -2.43
CA ILE A 10 -5.98 8.62 -2.68
C ILE A 10 -5.28 9.02 -1.38
N TYR A 11 -6.05 9.12 -0.28
CA TYR A 11 -5.61 9.65 1.00
C TYR A 11 -5.17 8.53 1.94
N LEU A 12 -3.88 8.54 2.29
CA LEU A 12 -3.31 7.59 3.26
C LEU A 12 -3.89 7.78 4.67
N PHE A 13 -4.49 8.95 4.93
CA PHE A 13 -5.06 9.33 6.21
C PHE A 13 -6.25 10.27 6.02
N LYS A 14 -7.39 9.73 5.61
CA LYS A 14 -8.63 10.51 5.49
C LYS A 14 -9.05 11.08 6.85
N GLU A 15 -8.71 10.38 7.93
CA GLU A 15 -8.98 10.77 9.31
C GLU A 15 -8.01 11.83 9.86
N LEU A 16 -6.83 12.04 9.23
CA LEU A 16 -5.92 13.14 9.59
C LEU A 16 -6.25 14.44 8.83
N GLN A 17 -7.33 14.46 8.04
CA GLN A 17 -7.79 15.63 7.30
C GLN A 17 -8.99 16.42 7.90
N PRO A 18 -9.27 16.47 9.21
CA PRO A 18 -10.28 17.42 9.70
C PRO A 18 -9.86 18.90 9.48
N PHE A 19 -8.62 19.16 9.05
CA PHE A 19 -8.05 20.50 8.84
C PHE A 19 -7.56 20.79 7.42
N GLY A 20 -7.92 19.97 6.41
CA GLY A 20 -7.70 20.31 4.99
C GLY A 20 -6.24 20.40 4.53
N GLY A 21 -5.26 19.93 5.32
CA GLY A 21 -3.85 19.91 4.93
C GLY A 21 -3.55 18.82 3.88
N GLN A 22 -2.78 19.18 2.86
CA GLN A 22 -2.14 18.22 1.96
C GLN A 22 -0.73 17.92 2.48
N LEU A 23 -0.23 16.72 2.20
CA LEU A 23 1.17 16.41 2.46
C LEU A 23 2.04 17.19 1.47
N GLU A 24 3.15 17.74 1.95
CA GLU A 24 4.17 18.41 1.11
C GLU A 24 4.55 17.54 -0.09
N GLU A 25 4.46 18.08 -1.31
CA GLU A 25 4.79 17.34 -2.54
C GLU A 25 6.25 16.85 -2.54
N GLY A 26 7.13 17.57 -1.85
CA GLY A 26 8.53 17.20 -1.64
C GLY A 26 8.73 15.97 -0.77
N ASN A 27 7.69 15.48 -0.08
CA ASN A 27 7.78 14.39 0.88
C ASN A 27 8.34 13.11 0.22
N ARG A 28 9.44 12.60 0.78
CA ARG A 28 10.14 11.41 0.29
C ARG A 28 9.20 10.21 0.13
N TRP A 29 8.26 10.02 1.05
CA TRP A 29 7.30 8.91 1.00
C TRP A 29 6.26 9.08 -0.09
N LEU A 30 5.82 10.30 -0.40
CA LEU A 30 4.93 10.56 -1.53
C LEU A 30 5.62 10.26 -2.86
N LYS A 31 6.89 10.66 -3.01
CA LYS A 31 7.70 10.34 -4.19
C LYS A 31 7.88 8.83 -4.34
N ILE A 32 8.22 8.13 -3.26
CA ILE A 32 8.34 6.67 -3.25
C ILE A 32 7.00 6.01 -3.62
N LYS A 33 5.89 6.45 -3.02
CA LYS A 33 4.53 5.97 -3.33
C LYS A 33 4.23 6.11 -4.83
N ALA A 34 4.60 7.20 -5.47
CA ALA A 34 4.35 7.44 -6.88
C ALA A 34 5.17 6.53 -7.81
N LEU A 35 6.36 6.10 -7.39
CA LEU A 35 7.26 5.27 -8.20
C LEU A 35 6.93 3.77 -8.13
N ILE A 36 6.20 3.32 -7.10
CA ILE A 36 5.95 1.90 -6.89
C ILE A 36 4.79 1.41 -7.77
N PRO A 37 4.95 0.32 -8.56
CA PRO A 37 3.88 -0.28 -9.34
C PRO A 37 2.95 -1.12 -8.45
N TRP A 38 2.18 -0.44 -7.58
CA TRP A 38 1.38 -1.08 -6.53
C TRP A 38 0.42 -2.17 -7.02
N ARG A 39 -0.27 -1.93 -8.15
CA ARG A 39 -1.26 -2.88 -8.70
C ARG A 39 -0.62 -4.19 -9.13
N GLU A 40 0.53 -4.12 -9.81
CA GLU A 40 1.23 -5.30 -10.32
C GLU A 40 1.86 -6.11 -9.18
N LEU A 41 2.47 -5.43 -8.21
CA LEU A 41 3.03 -6.07 -7.03
C LEU A 41 1.95 -6.74 -6.18
N GLU A 42 0.82 -6.06 -5.97
CA GLU A 42 -0.31 -6.64 -5.23
C GLU A 42 -0.92 -7.84 -5.97
N ARG A 43 -1.05 -7.77 -7.29
CA ARG A 43 -1.52 -8.91 -8.10
C ARG A 43 -0.59 -10.12 -7.96
N THR A 44 0.71 -9.89 -7.99
CA THR A 44 1.72 -10.95 -7.82
C THR A 44 1.65 -11.53 -6.41
N TYR A 45 1.60 -10.67 -5.39
CA TYR A 45 1.44 -11.08 -3.99
C TYR A 45 0.17 -11.91 -3.77
N ALA A 46 -0.97 -11.47 -4.33
CA ALA A 46 -2.24 -12.19 -4.27
C ALA A 46 -2.16 -13.60 -4.88
N GLY A 47 -1.36 -13.77 -5.95
CA GLY A 47 -1.15 -15.04 -6.64
C GLY A 47 -0.51 -16.14 -5.78
N TYR A 48 0.17 -15.78 -4.69
CA TYR A 48 0.76 -16.76 -3.76
C TYR A 48 -0.23 -17.33 -2.74
N PHE A 49 -1.46 -16.81 -2.67
CA PHE A 49 -2.45 -17.28 -1.70
C PHE A 49 -3.43 -18.27 -2.33
N SER A 50 -3.70 -19.37 -1.63
CA SER A 50 -4.76 -20.30 -2.00
C SER A 50 -6.15 -19.66 -1.86
N HIS A 51 -7.17 -20.18 -2.52
CA HIS A 51 -8.57 -19.74 -2.38
C HIS A 51 -9.20 -20.04 -1.00
N ARG A 52 -8.57 -20.84 -0.13
CA ARG A 52 -9.10 -21.27 1.18
C ARG A 52 -8.24 -20.77 2.35
N GLY A 53 -8.74 -20.93 3.57
CA GLY A 53 -8.04 -20.59 4.82
C GLY A 53 -8.04 -19.10 5.18
N ARG A 54 -7.21 -18.74 6.17
CA ARG A 54 -7.11 -17.37 6.69
C ARG A 54 -6.71 -16.40 5.57
N PRO A 55 -7.37 -15.23 5.46
CA PRO A 55 -6.93 -14.17 4.56
C PRO A 55 -5.48 -13.77 4.85
N GLY A 56 -4.67 -13.59 3.80
CA GLY A 56 -3.35 -12.98 3.88
C GLY A 56 -3.41 -11.53 4.35
N LEU A 57 -2.29 -11.03 4.83
CA LEU A 57 -2.13 -9.61 5.20
C LEU A 57 -2.24 -8.72 3.97
N ASP A 58 -2.55 -7.43 4.19
CA ASP A 58 -2.65 -6.43 3.13
C ASP A 58 -1.36 -6.33 2.29
N GLY A 59 -1.51 -6.40 0.96
CA GLY A 59 -0.39 -6.38 0.04
C GLY A 59 0.45 -5.11 0.13
N ARG A 60 -0.16 -3.92 0.17
CA ARG A 60 0.59 -2.65 0.30
C ARG A 60 1.35 -2.55 1.62
N LEU A 61 0.77 -3.04 2.71
CA LEU A 61 1.47 -3.09 4.00
C LEU A 61 2.75 -3.95 3.90
N VAL A 62 2.61 -5.17 3.39
CA VAL A 62 3.75 -6.10 3.26
C VAL A 62 4.80 -5.52 2.31
N ILE A 63 4.41 -5.05 1.13
CA ILE A 63 5.31 -4.43 0.14
C ILE A 63 6.01 -3.21 0.75
N GLY A 64 5.27 -2.35 1.47
CA GLY A 64 5.82 -1.18 2.14
C GLY A 64 6.87 -1.54 3.19
N LEU A 65 6.60 -2.55 4.03
CA LEU A 65 7.57 -3.05 5.00
C LEU A 65 8.82 -3.64 4.35
N PHE A 66 8.66 -4.39 3.24
CA PHE A 66 9.80 -4.88 2.46
C PHE A 66 10.64 -3.74 1.91
N LEU A 67 10.02 -2.70 1.34
CA LEU A 67 10.73 -1.52 0.86
C LEU A 67 11.50 -0.83 1.98
N LEU A 68 10.87 -0.61 3.14
CA LEU A 68 11.51 -0.02 4.31
C LEU A 68 12.74 -0.83 4.76
N LYS A 69 12.62 -2.15 4.80
CA LYS A 69 13.73 -3.06 5.13
C LYS A 69 14.92 -2.91 4.18
N HIS A 70 14.69 -2.61 2.91
CA HIS A 70 15.75 -2.47 1.90
C HIS A 70 16.23 -1.01 1.72
N MET A 71 15.57 -0.05 2.34
CA MET A 71 15.97 1.35 2.37
C MET A 71 16.91 1.70 3.52
N SER A 72 17.01 0.82 4.53
CA SER A 72 17.88 0.97 5.70
C SER A 72 19.27 0.40 5.46
#